data_AF-A0A661QM21-F1
#
_entry.id   AF-A0A661QM21-F1
#
_cell.length_a   1.000
_cell.length_b   1.000
_cell.length_c   1.000
_cell.angle_alpha   90.00
_cell.angle_beta   90.00
_cell.angle_gamma   90.00
#
_symmetry.space_group_name_H-M   'P 1'
#
loop_
_entity.id
_entity.type
_entity.pdbx_description
1 polymer ?
#
loop_
_entity_poly.entity_id
_entity_poly.type
_entity_poly.pdbx_seq_one_letter_code
_entity_poly.pdbx_strand_id
1 'polypeptide(L)' 'ASILREGVAKGVFQINDTLLAARAIGYALRGFELNWLVQEGKERIEHYLTELFNIIFYGLTSEKRC' A
#
# COMPACT_ATOMS: atom_id res chain seq x y z
N ALA A 1 -5.01 -5.77 -9.95
CA ALA A 1 -5.26 -4.66 -10.89
C ALA A 1 -6.76 -4.33 -11.04
N SER A 2 -7.67 -5.32 -11.05
CA SER A 2 -9.12 -5.06 -11.21
C SER A 2 -9.68 -4.04 -10.21
N ILE A 3 -9.38 -4.19 -8.91
CA ILE A 3 -9.85 -3.27 -7.87
C ILE A 3 -9.33 -1.84 -8.03
N LEU A 4 -8.09 -1.66 -8.48
CA LEU A 4 -7.51 -0.34 -8.73
C LEU A 4 -8.18 0.33 -9.93
N ARG A 5 -8.45 -0.43 -11.00
CA ARG A 5 -9.18 0.08 -12.18
C ARG A 5 -10.61 0.46 -11.83
N GLU A 6 -11.29 -0.37 -11.04
CA GLU A 6 -12.64 -0.09 -10.57
C GLU A 6 -12.68 1.15 -9.68
N GLY A 7 -11.73 1.30 -8.75
CA GLY A 7 -11.66 2.49 -7.90
C GLY A 7 -11.32 3.76 -8.67
N VAL A 8 -10.49 3.69 -9.72
CA VAL A 8 -10.27 4.81 -10.66
C VAL A 8 -11.56 5.14 -11.43
N ALA A 9 -12.25 4.13 -11.96
CA ALA A 9 -13.51 4.32 -12.70
C ALA A 9 -14.61 4.94 -11.83
N LYS A 10 -14.62 4.65 -10.53
CA LYS A 10 -15.54 5.22 -9.54
C LYS A 10 -15.07 6.56 -8.96
N GLY A 11 -13.92 7.08 -9.37
CA GLY A 11 -13.34 8.33 -8.85
C GLY A 11 -12.82 8.26 -7.41
N VAL A 12 -12.72 7.05 -6.84
CA VAL A 12 -12.23 6.80 -5.47
C VAL A 12 -10.70 6.89 -5.40
N PHE A 13 -10.01 6.51 -6.48
CA PHE A 13 -8.54 6.54 -6.55
C PHE A 13 -8.05 7.47 -7.65
N GLN A 14 -7.03 8.27 -7.33
CA GLN A 14 -6.28 9.08 -8.30
C GLN A 14 -5.00 8.36 -8.69
N ILE A 15 -5.10 7.37 -9.59
CA ILE A 15 -3.97 6.55 -10.04
C ILE A 15 -3.86 6.64 -11.56
N ASN A 16 -2.72 7.13 -12.04
CA ASN A 16 -2.45 7.30 -13.48
C ASN A 16 -2.20 5.97 -14.20
N ASP A 17 -1.45 5.05 -13.57
CA ASP A 17 -1.16 3.72 -14.10
C ASP A 17 -1.48 2.64 -13.06
N THR A 18 -2.63 1.98 -13.24
CA THR A 18 -3.10 0.94 -12.32
C THR A 18 -2.25 -0.33 -12.34
N LEU A 19 -1.53 -0.60 -13.43
CA LEU A 19 -0.66 -1.77 -13.53
C LEU A 19 0.65 -1.52 -12.79
N LEU A 20 1.26 -0.34 -13.00
CA LEU A 20 2.46 0.07 -12.28
C LEU A 20 2.19 0.17 -10.78
N ALA A 21 1.06 0.76 -10.37
CA ALA A 21 0.66 0.82 -8.97
C ALA A 21 0.50 -0.59 -8.35
N ALA A 22 -0.15 -1.52 -9.07
CA ALA A 22 -0.28 -2.90 -8.60
C ALA A 22 1.08 -3.59 -8.42
N ARG A 23 2.03 -3.35 -9.34
CA ARG A 23 3.40 -3.89 -9.24
C ARG A 23 4.16 -3.30 -8.06
N ALA A 24 4.08 -1.98 -7.86
CA ALA A 24 4.73 -1.31 -6.74
C ALA A 24 4.22 -1.82 -5.39
N ILE A 25 2.89 -1.94 -5.23
CA ILE A 25 2.27 -2.53 -4.02
C ILE A 25 2.77 -3.97 -3.82
N GLY A 26 2.79 -4.78 -4.89
CA GLY A 26 3.30 -6.15 -4.83
C GLY A 26 4.77 -6.24 -4.39
N TYR A 27 5.63 -5.35 -4.87
CA TYR A 27 7.04 -5.29 -4.45
C TYR A 27 7.19 -4.88 -2.99
N ALA A 28 6.39 -3.92 -2.51
CA ALA A 28 6.39 -3.55 -1.10
C ALA A 28 6.01 -4.74 -0.21
N LEU A 29 4.92 -5.44 -0.53
CA LEU A 29 4.48 -6.65 0.20
C LEU A 29 5.54 -7.76 0.17
N ARG A 30 6.20 -7.98 -0.97
CA ARG A 30 7.28 -8.97 -1.09
C ARG A 30 8.47 -8.64 -0.18
N GLY A 31 8.77 -7.36 0.04
CA GLY A 31 9.78 -6.92 1.01
C GLY A 31 9.46 -7.34 2.45
N PHE A 32 8.17 -7.40 2.81
CA PHE A 32 7.73 -7.86 4.14
C PHE A 32 7.84 -9.38 4.31
N GLU A 33 7.57 -10.15 3.25
CA GLU A 33 7.71 -11.62 3.28
C GLU A 33 9.15 -12.05 3.63
N LEU A 34 10.16 -11.33 3.14
CA LEU A 34 11.57 -11.62 3.41
C LEU A 34 11.96 -11.29 4.87
N ASN A 35 11.44 -10.19 5.42
CA ASN A 35 11.69 -9.82 6.83
C ASN A 35 10.96 -10.74 7.80
N TRP A 36 9.78 -11.26 7.42
CA TRP A 36 9.02 -12.25 8.19
C TRP A 36 9.79 -13.55 8.41
N LEU A 37 10.52 -14.01 7.39
CA LEU A 37 11.29 -15.25 7.46
C LEU A 37 12.59 -15.12 8.28
N VAL A 38 13.11 -13.90 8.43
CA VAL A 38 14.47 -13.70 8.95
C VAL A 38 14.50 -13.37 10.43
N GLN A 39 13.60 -12.55 11.01
CA GLN A 39 13.89 -12.09 12.39
C GLN A 39 12.80 -11.45 13.27
N GLU A 40 11.53 -11.31 12.86
CA GLU A 40 10.57 -10.53 13.67
C GLU A 40 9.32 -11.29 14.13
N GLY A 41 8.99 -11.17 15.42
CA GLY A 41 7.76 -11.74 15.98
C GLY A 41 6.51 -11.15 15.31
N LYS A 42 5.45 -11.97 15.17
CA LYS A 42 4.20 -11.66 14.46
C LYS A 42 3.66 -10.23 14.67
N GLU A 43 3.71 -9.74 15.92
CA GLU A 43 3.21 -8.42 16.31
C GLU A 43 3.90 -7.26 15.58
N ARG A 44 5.20 -7.34 15.26
CA ARG A 44 5.90 -6.25 14.57
C ARG A 44 5.52 -6.13 13.10
N ILE A 45 5.24 -7.25 12.45
CA ILE A 45 4.95 -7.25 11.02
C ILE A 45 3.52 -6.79 10.76
N GLU A 46 2.58 -7.13 11.63
CA GLU A 46 1.24 -6.55 11.60
C GLU A 46 1.29 -5.01 11.73
N HIS A 47 2.15 -4.50 12.61
CA HIS A 47 2.37 -3.06 12.75
C HIS A 47 2.92 -2.44 11.46
N TYR A 48 3.96 -3.01 10.85
CA TYR A 48 4.52 -2.46 9.62
C TYR A 48 3.60 -2.58 8.40
N LEU A 49 2.82 -3.65 8.30
CA LEU A 49 1.81 -3.78 7.25
C LEU A 49 0.71 -2.73 7.42
N THR A 50 0.29 -2.46 8.67
CA THR A 50 -0.67 -1.40 8.98
C THR A 50 -0.14 -0.04 8.52
N GLU A 51 1.12 0.28 8.83
CA GLU A 51 1.74 1.54 8.41
C GLU A 51 1.93 1.62 6.89
N LEU A 52 2.29 0.51 6.23
CA LEU A 52 2.34 0.46 4.77
C LEU A 52 0.97 0.78 4.16
N PHE A 53 -0.10 0.17 4.67
CA PHE A 53 -1.45 0.46 4.18
C PHE A 53 -1.86 1.90 4.47
N ASN A 54 -1.49 2.46 5.63
CA ASN A 54 -1.71 3.86 5.92
C ASN A 54 -1.03 4.76 4.89
N ILE A 55 0.21 4.45 4.51
CA ILE A 55 0.97 5.19 3.48
C ILE A 55 0.37 4.96 2.08
N ILE A 56 -0.11 3.77 1.74
CA ILE A 56 -0.68 3.49 0.41
C ILE A 56 -2.03 4.19 0.25
N PHE A 57 -2.89 4.14 1.27
CA PHE A 57 -4.28 4.62 1.17
C PHE A 57 -4.47 6.08 1.61
N TYR A 58 -3.63 6.58 2.52
CA TYR A 58 -3.68 7.96 3.01
C TYR A 58 -2.39 8.73 2.71
N GLY A 59 -1.59 8.25 1.76
CA GLY A 59 -0.18 8.62 1.60
C GLY A 59 0.16 10.07 1.87
N LEU A 60 1.19 10.27 2.70
CA LEU A 60 1.76 11.56 3.11
C LEU A 60 0.72 12.66 2.99
N THR A 61 -0.36 12.58 3.76
CA THR A 61 -1.36 13.64 3.79
C THR A 61 -0.63 14.93 4.16
N SER A 62 -0.24 15.72 3.15
CA SER A 62 -0.16 17.15 3.30
C SER A 62 -1.60 17.62 3.37
N GLU A 63 -2.25 17.30 4.49
CA GLU A 63 -3.35 18.11 4.94
C GLU A 63 -2.76 19.51 5.15
N LYS A 64 -2.80 20.35 4.11
CA LYS A 64 -3.39 21.65 4.39
C LYS A 64 -4.85 21.35 4.71
N ARG A 65 -5.12 21.07 6.00
CA ARG A 65 -6.45 21.26 6.56
C ARG A 65 -6.85 22.69 6.19
N CYS A 66 -7.79 22.82 5.26
CA CYS A 66 -8.58 24.03 5.13
C CYS A 66 -9.65 24.03 6.24
#